data_AF-A0AAW9JJ42-F1
#
_entry.id   AF-A0AAW9JJ42-F1
#
_cell.length_a   1.000
_cell.length_b   1.000
_cell.length_c   1.000
_cell.angle_alpha   90.00
_cell.angle_beta   90.00
_cell.angle_gamma   90.00
#
_symmetry.space_group_name_H-M   'P 1'
#
loop_
_entity.id
_entity.type
_entity.pdbx_description
1 polymer ?
#
loop_
_entity_poly.entity_id
_entity_poly.type
_entity_poly.pdbx_seq_one_letter_code
_entity_poly.pdbx_strand_id
1 'polypeptide(L)'
;MMYLGSGFNIGNFLLPFIQYIQPAFVPMISMFDIGNSIMLTGGTQAVVDTLVATNQRFSFRNMLRQLLSSIPFMCYLIMFGLRYFQVSLPSFIHTFFVPLANANVFLSMFMIGLYLDFSLPKGGFKALVKLFSLRYLVGFLLIFVIHILPISMAEKMVISLLCVSPIPLFGVMNAVIVGAKEEYVGFASSLSFLFSLVFMTLIILVMN
;
A
#
# COMPACT_ATOMS: atom_id res chain seq x y z
N MET A 1 -8.51 13.86 -6.42
CA MET A 1 -7.97 13.84 -5.04
C MET A 1 -8.47 12.65 -4.23
N MET A 2 -9.76 12.33 -4.22
CA MET A 2 -10.30 11.26 -3.36
C MET A 2 -9.66 9.88 -3.62
N TYR A 3 -9.35 9.55 -4.87
CA TYR A 3 -8.62 8.31 -5.24
C TYR A 3 -7.21 8.19 -4.64
N LEU A 4 -6.55 9.31 -4.30
CA LEU A 4 -5.20 9.33 -3.73
C LEU A 4 -5.19 9.26 -2.19
N GLY A 5 -6.36 9.48 -1.57
CA GLY A 5 -6.49 9.50 -0.12
C GLY A 5 -6.67 8.13 0.52
N SER A 6 -6.87 7.08 -0.28
CA SER A 6 -7.16 5.72 0.18
C SER A 6 -6.19 4.70 -0.39
N GLY A 7 -6.12 3.52 0.22
CA GLY A 7 -5.20 2.48 -0.22
C GLY A 7 -3.77 2.69 0.29
N PHE A 8 -3.06 1.58 0.37
CA PHE A 8 -1.71 1.49 0.91
C PHE A 8 -0.78 0.87 -0.12
N ASN A 9 0.37 1.48 -0.36
CA ASN A 9 1.35 0.94 -1.30
C ASN A 9 2.23 -0.11 -0.60
N ILE A 10 1.69 -1.32 -0.47
CA ILE A 10 2.34 -2.37 0.31
C ILE A 10 3.32 -3.16 -0.55
N GLY A 11 2.83 -3.76 -1.64
CA GLY A 11 3.62 -4.61 -2.53
C GLY A 11 4.87 -3.92 -3.11
N ASN A 12 4.73 -2.68 -3.60
CA ASN A 12 5.82 -2.01 -4.32
C ASN A 12 6.72 -1.16 -3.41
N PHE A 13 6.32 -0.92 -2.16
CA PHE A 13 7.07 -0.05 -1.25
C PHE A 13 7.30 -0.68 0.13
N LEU A 14 6.24 -0.90 0.91
CA LEU A 14 6.39 -1.32 2.30
C LEU A 14 7.05 -2.69 2.44
N LEU A 15 6.68 -3.67 1.60
CA LEU A 15 7.25 -5.01 1.64
C LEU A 15 8.76 -4.99 1.34
N PRO A 16 9.23 -4.41 0.22
CA PRO A 16 10.66 -4.21 -0.03
C PRO A 16 11.40 -3.48 1.11
N PHE A 17 10.78 -2.45 1.71
CA PHE A 17 11.38 -1.67 2.79
C PHE A 17 11.58 -2.53 4.07
N ILE A 18 10.55 -3.25 4.48
CA ILE A 18 10.59 -4.06 5.70
C ILE A 18 11.36 -5.36 5.50
N GLN A 19 11.40 -5.91 4.29
CA GLN A 19 12.18 -7.11 3.98
C GLN A 19 13.68 -6.92 4.28
N TYR A 20 14.20 -5.69 4.19
CA TYR A 20 15.58 -5.38 4.56
C TYR A 20 15.77 -5.08 6.05
N ILE A 21 14.83 -4.35 6.66
CA ILE A 21 14.97 -3.90 8.05
C ILE A 21 14.55 -4.99 9.05
N GLN A 22 13.38 -5.60 8.85
CA GLN A 22 12.80 -6.58 9.75
C GLN A 22 11.99 -7.64 8.97
N PRO A 23 12.66 -8.67 8.38
CA PRO A 23 12.01 -9.72 7.60
C PRO A 23 10.86 -10.44 8.34
N ALA A 24 10.90 -10.48 9.68
CA ALA A 24 9.89 -11.15 10.49
C ALA A 24 8.49 -10.53 10.36
N PHE A 25 8.39 -9.26 9.93
CA PHE A 25 7.12 -8.56 9.78
C PHE A 25 6.44 -8.80 8.43
N VAL A 26 7.16 -9.36 7.45
CA VAL A 26 6.67 -9.59 6.08
C VAL A 26 5.38 -10.40 6.04
N PRO A 27 5.21 -11.51 6.79
CA PRO A 27 3.95 -12.26 6.78
C PRO A 27 2.75 -11.43 7.26
N MET A 28 2.94 -10.63 8.31
CA MET A 28 1.86 -9.81 8.87
C MET A 28 1.43 -8.70 7.92
N ILE A 29 2.40 -8.02 7.30
CA ILE A 29 2.15 -7.00 6.28
C ILE A 29 1.42 -7.62 5.08
N SER A 30 1.83 -8.81 4.67
CA SER A 30 1.21 -9.54 3.55
C SER A 30 -0.25 -9.89 3.86
N MET A 31 -0.58 -10.28 5.09
CA MET A 31 -1.97 -10.53 5.50
C MET A 31 -2.84 -9.29 5.40
N PHE A 32 -2.31 -8.12 5.78
CA PHE A 32 -3.02 -6.86 5.61
C PHE A 32 -3.23 -6.53 4.12
N ASP A 33 -2.25 -6.83 3.26
CA ASP A 33 -2.32 -6.55 1.83
C ASP A 33 -3.45 -7.32 1.11
N ILE A 34 -3.87 -8.47 1.65
CA ILE A 34 -5.07 -9.19 1.20
C ILE A 34 -6.31 -8.30 1.31
N GLY A 35 -6.49 -7.65 2.46
CA GLY A 35 -7.60 -6.73 2.70
C GLY A 35 -7.46 -5.44 1.87
N ASN A 36 -6.24 -4.90 1.78
CA ASN A 36 -5.94 -3.72 0.97
C ASN A 36 -6.28 -3.95 -0.52
N SER A 37 -6.09 -5.16 -1.04
CA SER A 37 -6.44 -5.51 -2.42
C SER A 37 -7.92 -5.23 -2.75
N ILE A 38 -8.84 -5.42 -1.79
CA ILE A 38 -10.28 -5.11 -1.98
C ILE A 38 -10.49 -3.61 -2.20
N MET A 39 -9.79 -2.79 -1.40
CA MET A 39 -9.85 -1.34 -1.53
C MET A 39 -9.28 -0.86 -2.88
N LEU A 40 -8.16 -1.45 -3.33
CA LEU A 40 -7.47 -1.10 -4.57
C LEU A 40 -8.22 -1.53 -5.86
N THR A 41 -8.93 -2.66 -5.83
CA THR A 41 -9.57 -3.26 -7.02
C THR A 41 -11.00 -2.82 -7.29
N GLY A 42 -11.57 -1.94 -6.48
CA GLY A 42 -12.92 -1.42 -6.73
C GLY A 42 -13.65 -0.90 -5.50
N GLY A 43 -13.20 -1.24 -4.28
CA GLY A 43 -13.80 -0.74 -3.05
C GLY A 43 -13.76 0.80 -2.97
N THR A 44 -12.61 1.41 -3.23
CA THR A 44 -12.50 2.89 -3.24
C THR A 44 -13.37 3.50 -4.34
N GLN A 45 -13.36 2.94 -5.55
CA GLN A 45 -14.17 3.45 -6.67
C GLN A 45 -15.66 3.46 -6.32
N ALA A 46 -16.16 2.36 -5.74
CA ALA A 46 -17.53 2.25 -5.27
C ALA A 46 -17.96 3.40 -4.34
N VAL A 47 -17.10 3.70 -3.35
CA VAL A 47 -17.36 4.75 -2.37
C VAL A 47 -17.27 6.12 -3.01
N VAL A 48 -16.25 6.37 -3.85
CA VAL A 48 -16.07 7.65 -4.52
C VAL A 48 -17.21 7.95 -5.49
N ASP A 49 -17.63 6.99 -6.29
CA ASP A 49 -18.74 7.16 -7.24
C ASP A 49 -20.06 7.44 -6.54
N THR A 50 -20.29 6.79 -5.39
CA THR A 50 -21.48 7.06 -4.55
C THR A 50 -21.45 8.48 -3.96
N LEU A 51 -20.29 8.94 -3.49
CA LEU A 51 -20.14 10.28 -2.90
C LEU A 51 -20.20 11.41 -3.94
N VAL A 52 -19.76 11.14 -5.16
CA VAL A 52 -19.75 12.12 -6.26
C VAL A 52 -21.06 12.08 -7.07
N ALA A 53 -22.01 11.21 -6.68
CA ALA A 53 -23.28 11.00 -7.38
C ALA A 53 -23.10 10.69 -8.88
N THR A 54 -21.98 10.05 -9.24
CA THR A 54 -21.76 9.56 -10.59
C THR A 54 -22.73 8.39 -10.79
N ASN A 55 -23.50 8.38 -11.89
CA ASN A 55 -24.50 7.33 -12.18
C ASN A 55 -23.87 5.95 -12.53
N GLN A 56 -22.60 5.74 -12.15
CA GLN A 56 -21.86 4.50 -12.33
C GLN A 56 -22.27 3.52 -11.22
N ARG A 57 -22.91 2.43 -11.61
CA ARG A 57 -23.33 1.39 -10.67
C ARG A 57 -22.11 0.59 -10.24
N PHE A 58 -21.83 0.57 -8.93
CA PHE A 58 -20.88 -0.39 -8.36
C PHE A 58 -21.25 -1.81 -8.78
N SER A 59 -20.34 -2.49 -9.47
CA SER A 59 -20.52 -3.88 -9.88
C SER A 59 -19.65 -4.78 -9.02
N PHE A 60 -20.27 -5.39 -8.01
CA PHE A 60 -19.60 -6.38 -7.15
C PHE A 60 -19.00 -7.53 -7.98
N ARG A 61 -19.67 -7.93 -9.07
CA ARG A 61 -19.18 -8.95 -10.00
C ARG A 61 -17.87 -8.53 -10.69
N ASN A 62 -17.74 -7.25 -11.05
CA ASN A 62 -16.52 -6.74 -11.67
C ASN A 62 -15.38 -6.65 -10.65
N MET A 63 -15.65 -6.18 -9.43
CA MET A 63 -14.66 -6.17 -8.35
C MET A 63 -14.15 -7.58 -8.04
N LEU A 64 -15.05 -8.55 -7.89
CA LEU A 64 -14.66 -9.94 -7.63
C LEU A 64 -13.85 -10.54 -8.80
N ARG A 65 -14.27 -10.27 -10.04
CA ARG A 65 -13.49 -10.68 -11.22
C ARG A 65 -12.09 -10.05 -11.21
N GLN A 66 -11.98 -8.77 -10.86
CA GLN A 66 -10.72 -8.05 -10.82
C GLN A 66 -9.80 -8.58 -9.70
N LEU A 67 -10.34 -8.84 -8.52
CA LEU A 67 -9.64 -9.51 -7.41
C LEU A 67 -9.11 -10.88 -7.83
N LEU A 68 -9.97 -11.75 -8.36
CA LEU A 68 -9.58 -13.10 -8.76
C LEU A 68 -8.65 -13.13 -9.99
N SER A 69 -8.66 -12.07 -10.81
CA SER A 69 -7.69 -11.90 -11.89
C SER A 69 -6.34 -11.35 -11.43
N SER A 70 -6.25 -10.83 -10.19
CA SER A 70 -5.02 -10.28 -9.64
C SER A 70 -4.10 -11.41 -9.18
N ILE A 71 -2.95 -11.53 -9.84
CA ILE A 71 -1.94 -12.55 -9.50
C ILE A 71 -1.51 -12.42 -8.03
N PRO A 72 -1.16 -11.23 -7.49
CA PRO A 72 -0.80 -11.09 -6.08
C PRO A 72 -1.89 -11.57 -5.11
N PHE A 73 -3.16 -11.22 -5.39
CA PHE A 73 -4.28 -11.62 -4.53
C PHE A 73 -4.48 -13.14 -4.52
N MET A 74 -4.42 -13.77 -5.69
CA MET A 74 -4.51 -15.23 -5.80
C MET A 74 -3.35 -15.93 -5.08
N CYS A 75 -2.13 -15.42 -5.21
CA CYS A 75 -0.98 -15.93 -4.47
C CYS A 75 -1.19 -15.81 -2.95
N TYR A 76 -1.69 -14.69 -2.46
CA TYR A 76 -1.99 -14.54 -1.03
C TYR A 76 -3.05 -15.54 -0.54
N LEU A 77 -4.12 -15.76 -1.31
CA LEU A 77 -5.15 -16.75 -0.96
C LEU A 77 -4.60 -18.18 -0.95
N ILE A 78 -3.75 -18.54 -1.91
CA ILE A 78 -3.08 -19.84 -1.95
C ILE A 78 -2.17 -20.01 -0.72
N MET A 79 -1.33 -19.01 -0.43
CA MET A 79 -0.45 -19.04 0.75
C MET A 79 -1.23 -19.12 2.06
N PHE A 80 -2.34 -18.38 2.16
CA PHE A 80 -3.24 -18.45 3.31
C PHE A 80 -3.86 -19.85 3.44
N GLY A 81 -4.34 -20.44 2.35
CA GLY A 81 -4.88 -21.80 2.32
C GLY A 81 -3.85 -22.85 2.73
N LEU A 82 -2.65 -22.82 2.16
CA LEU A 82 -1.55 -23.72 2.54
C LEU A 82 -1.24 -23.61 4.04
N ARG A 83 -1.18 -22.39 4.58
CA ARG A 83 -0.94 -22.16 6.01
C ARG A 83 -2.10 -22.64 6.87
N TYR A 84 -3.34 -22.42 6.44
CA TYR A 84 -4.54 -22.85 7.16
C TYR A 84 -4.61 -24.38 7.29
N PHE A 85 -4.33 -25.10 6.21
CA PHE A 85 -4.26 -26.56 6.20
C PHE A 85 -2.93 -27.13 6.75
N GLN A 86 -2.03 -26.27 7.26
CA GLN A 86 -0.70 -26.65 7.76
C GLN A 86 0.14 -27.45 6.75
N VAL A 87 -0.08 -27.20 5.46
CA VAL A 87 0.68 -27.84 4.37
C VAL A 87 2.05 -27.17 4.30
N SER A 88 3.08 -27.94 4.63
CA SER A 88 4.46 -27.49 4.53
C SER A 88 4.93 -27.59 3.08
N LEU A 89 5.53 -26.51 2.56
CA LEU A 89 6.12 -26.51 1.23
C LEU A 89 7.44 -27.31 1.24
N PRO A 90 7.71 -28.14 0.21
CA PRO A 90 9.00 -28.79 0.05
C PRO A 90 10.15 -27.78 0.05
N SER A 91 11.29 -28.14 0.64
CA SER A 91 12.48 -27.27 0.75
C SER A 91 12.97 -26.74 -0.60
N PHE A 92 12.80 -27.51 -1.68
CA PHE A 92 13.14 -27.09 -3.04
C PHE A 92 12.43 -25.80 -3.47
N ILE A 93 11.17 -25.59 -3.06
CA ILE A 93 10.42 -24.36 -3.37
C ILE A 93 11.10 -23.16 -2.71
N HIS A 94 11.52 -23.28 -1.45
CA HIS A 94 12.23 -22.21 -0.76
C HIS A 94 13.56 -21.89 -1.44
N THR A 95 14.36 -22.90 -1.77
CA THR A 95 15.66 -22.70 -2.44
C THR A 95 15.51 -22.00 -3.80
N PHE A 96 14.40 -22.26 -4.51
CA PHE A 96 14.12 -21.63 -5.80
C PHE A 96 13.61 -20.19 -5.68
N PHE A 97 12.67 -19.93 -4.76
CA PHE A 97 12.00 -18.61 -4.66
C PHE A 97 12.76 -17.58 -3.82
N VAL A 98 13.59 -17.98 -2.85
CA VAL A 98 14.33 -17.02 -2.01
C VAL A 98 15.24 -16.09 -2.82
N PRO A 99 16.05 -16.57 -3.79
CA PRO A 99 16.85 -15.68 -4.63
C PRO A 99 15.99 -14.67 -5.43
N LEU A 100 14.84 -15.13 -5.97
CA LEU A 100 13.89 -14.28 -6.69
C LEU A 100 13.28 -13.21 -5.77
N ALA A 101 12.91 -13.58 -4.54
CA ALA A 101 12.37 -12.66 -3.54
C ALA A 101 13.41 -11.59 -3.15
N ASN A 102 14.66 -11.98 -2.94
CA ASN A 102 15.75 -11.05 -2.63
C ASN A 102 16.03 -10.08 -3.79
N ALA A 103 15.99 -10.57 -5.03
CA ALA A 103 16.15 -9.72 -6.22
C ALA A 103 15.00 -8.71 -6.36
N ASN A 104 13.76 -9.10 -6.00
CA ASN A 104 12.61 -8.21 -6.03
C ASN A 104 12.77 -6.99 -5.11
N VAL A 105 13.46 -7.14 -3.96
CA VAL A 105 13.72 -6.01 -3.05
C VAL A 105 14.55 -4.94 -3.76
N PHE A 106 15.66 -5.34 -4.39
CA PHE A 106 16.51 -4.41 -5.14
C PHE A 106 15.75 -3.75 -6.28
N LEU A 107 15.03 -4.54 -7.08
CA LEU A 107 14.26 -4.01 -8.22
C LEU A 107 13.17 -3.04 -7.76
N SER A 108 12.48 -3.33 -6.66
CA SER A 108 11.44 -2.45 -6.11
C SER A 108 12.04 -1.16 -5.56
N MET A 109 13.17 -1.21 -4.86
CA MET A 109 13.87 -0.01 -4.38
C MET A 109 14.39 0.85 -5.53
N PHE A 110 14.94 0.21 -6.57
CA PHE A 110 15.35 0.90 -7.79
C PHE A 110 14.15 1.55 -8.50
N MET A 111 13.03 0.84 -8.60
CA MET A 111 11.79 1.34 -9.16
C MET A 111 11.26 2.55 -8.38
N ILE A 112 11.29 2.55 -7.04
CA ILE A 112 10.97 3.73 -6.23
C ILE A 112 11.84 4.92 -6.66
N GLY A 113 13.14 4.72 -6.84
CA GLY A 113 14.06 5.75 -7.34
C GLY A 113 13.70 6.27 -8.73
N LEU A 114 13.32 5.40 -9.66
CA LEU A 114 12.87 5.79 -11.00
C LEU A 114 11.53 6.54 -10.99
N TYR A 115 10.64 6.21 -10.06
CA TYR A 115 9.36 6.92 -9.90
C TYR A 115 9.53 8.29 -9.21
N LEU A 116 10.71 8.65 -8.69
CA LEU A 116 10.95 9.98 -8.14
C LEU A 116 11.07 11.00 -9.28
N ASP A 117 9.92 11.52 -9.71
CA ASP A 117 9.84 12.66 -10.60
C ASP A 117 9.61 13.94 -9.77
N PHE A 118 10.59 14.85 -9.82
CA PHE A 118 10.57 16.13 -9.11
C PHE A 118 9.94 17.26 -9.94
N SER A 119 9.24 16.92 -11.04
CA SER A 119 8.50 17.89 -11.86
C SER A 119 7.39 18.55 -11.05
N LEU A 120 7.71 19.69 -10.45
CA LEU A 120 6.79 20.51 -9.65
C LEU A 120 5.62 20.95 -10.52
N PRO A 121 4.37 20.54 -10.20
CA PRO A 121 3.22 20.95 -10.97
C PRO A 121 3.04 22.47 -10.84
N LYS A 122 2.93 23.15 -11.99
CA LYS A 122 2.61 24.59 -12.05
C LYS A 122 1.14 24.77 -11.63
N GLY A 123 0.91 24.89 -10.33
CA GLY A 123 -0.40 25.02 -9.71
C GLY A 123 -0.85 23.76 -8.96
N GLY A 124 -1.74 23.92 -7.98
CA GLY A 124 -2.27 22.81 -7.17
C GLY A 124 -1.47 22.46 -5.90
N PHE A 125 -0.45 23.23 -5.53
CA PHE A 125 0.32 23.00 -4.30
C PHE A 125 -0.56 22.94 -3.04
N LYS A 126 -1.56 23.83 -2.93
CA LYS A 126 -2.54 23.82 -1.82
C LYS A 126 -3.32 22.51 -1.73
N ALA A 127 -3.61 21.88 -2.87
CA ALA A 127 -4.29 20.59 -2.93
C ALA A 127 -3.36 19.44 -2.48
N LEU A 128 -2.08 19.47 -2.84
CA LEU A 128 -1.08 18.51 -2.37
C LEU A 128 -0.91 18.60 -0.86
N VAL A 129 -0.74 19.81 -0.33
CA VAL A 129 -0.64 20.04 1.12
C VAL A 129 -1.90 19.52 1.83
N LYS A 130 -3.09 19.79 1.29
CA LYS A 130 -4.34 19.26 1.85
C LYS A 130 -4.41 17.73 1.81
N LEU A 131 -3.95 17.10 0.73
CA LEU A 131 -3.90 15.65 0.59
C LEU A 131 -2.96 15.01 1.62
N PHE A 132 -1.72 15.50 1.71
CA PHE A 132 -0.72 14.95 2.63
C PHE A 132 -1.08 15.22 4.09
N SER A 133 -1.51 16.44 4.41
CA SER A 133 -1.96 16.76 5.77
C SER A 133 -3.09 15.82 6.19
N LEU A 134 -4.12 15.61 5.36
CA LEU A 134 -5.19 14.68 5.70
C LEU A 134 -4.68 13.23 5.84
N ARG A 135 -3.89 12.74 4.88
CA ARG A 135 -3.39 11.35 4.88
C ARG A 135 -2.55 11.05 6.11
N TYR A 136 -1.55 11.88 6.40
CA TYR A 136 -0.64 11.64 7.51
C TYR A 136 -1.24 12.01 8.86
N LEU A 137 -2.10 13.03 8.95
CA LEU A 137 -2.79 13.34 10.20
C LEU A 137 -3.71 12.19 10.61
N VAL A 138 -4.50 11.65 9.68
CA VAL A 138 -5.33 10.45 9.95
C VAL A 138 -4.44 9.26 10.30
N GLY A 139 -3.32 9.06 9.59
CA GLY A 139 -2.36 8.00 9.90
C GLY A 139 -1.79 8.11 11.33
N PHE A 140 -1.35 9.29 11.75
CA PHE A 140 -0.81 9.52 13.10
C PHE A 140 -1.87 9.41 14.19
N LEU A 141 -3.10 9.84 13.93
CA LEU A 141 -4.22 9.62 14.86
C LEU A 141 -4.50 8.14 15.04
N LEU A 142 -4.50 7.34 13.96
CA LEU A 142 -4.65 5.89 14.06
C LEU A 142 -3.51 5.25 14.83
N ILE A 143 -2.26 5.68 14.61
CA ILE A 143 -1.10 5.22 15.38
C ILE A 143 -1.30 5.47 16.88
N PHE A 144 -1.78 6.66 17.25
CA PHE A 144 -2.06 6.99 18.65
C PHE A 144 -3.11 6.04 19.25
N VAL A 145 -4.19 5.75 18.51
CA VAL A 145 -5.21 4.78 18.95
C VAL A 145 -4.63 3.38 19.08
N ILE A 146 -3.82 2.92 18.13
CA ILE A 146 -3.17 1.59 18.13
C ILE A 146 -2.25 1.43 19.35
N HIS A 147 -1.59 2.49 19.81
CA HIS A 147 -0.75 2.43 21.00
C HIS A 147 -1.54 2.12 22.27
N ILE A 148 -2.81 2.53 22.33
CA ILE A 148 -3.72 2.28 23.46
C ILE A 148 -4.24 0.83 23.45
N LEU A 149 -4.31 0.17 22.28
CA LEU A 149 -4.82 -1.19 22.19
C LEU A 149 -3.91 -2.20 22.92
N PRO A 150 -4.47 -3.24 23.59
CA PRO A 150 -3.72 -4.28 24.28
C PRO A 150 -3.24 -5.39 23.31
N ILE A 151 -2.54 -4.99 22.25
CA ILE A 151 -1.92 -5.90 21.27
C ILE A 151 -0.39 -5.90 21.44
N SER A 152 0.29 -6.90 20.88
CA SER A 152 1.74 -7.03 21.05
C SER A 152 2.52 -5.92 20.33
N MET A 153 3.72 -5.60 20.81
CA MET A 153 4.52 -4.49 20.27
C MET A 153 4.85 -4.66 18.79
N ALA A 154 5.14 -5.89 18.36
CA ALA A 154 5.38 -6.20 16.95
C ALA A 154 4.18 -5.85 16.06
N GLU A 155 2.96 -6.16 16.51
CA GLU A 155 1.73 -5.87 15.77
C GLU A 155 1.46 -4.36 15.74
N LYS A 156 1.67 -3.65 16.86
CA LYS A 156 1.59 -2.18 16.91
C LYS A 156 2.52 -1.54 15.90
N MET A 157 3.76 -2.03 15.83
CA MET A 157 4.77 -1.51 14.90
C MET A 157 4.36 -1.74 13.45
N VAL A 158 3.93 -2.97 13.10
CA VAL A 158 3.47 -3.30 11.74
C VAL A 158 2.29 -2.43 11.31
N ILE A 159 1.25 -2.31 12.15
CA ILE A 159 0.08 -1.50 11.81
C ILE A 159 0.44 -0.02 11.73
N SER A 160 1.35 0.46 12.59
CA SER A 160 1.82 1.85 12.54
C SER A 160 2.55 2.17 11.23
N LEU A 161 3.38 1.25 10.75
CA LEU A 161 4.03 1.36 9.44
C LEU A 161 3.01 1.40 8.30
N LEU A 162 1.98 0.54 8.36
CA LEU A 162 0.91 0.53 7.37
C LEU A 162 0.15 1.87 7.32
N CYS A 163 -0.12 2.49 8.47
CA CYS A 163 -0.82 3.78 8.58
C CYS A 163 -0.12 4.95 7.88
N VAL A 164 1.22 4.92 7.81
CA VAL A 164 2.01 5.96 7.13
C VAL A 164 2.48 5.52 5.75
N SER A 165 1.96 4.42 5.21
CA SER A 165 2.39 3.94 3.90
C SER A 165 1.98 4.86 2.75
N PRO A 166 2.76 4.86 1.65
CA PRO A 166 2.58 5.83 0.59
C PRO A 166 1.37 5.54 -0.27
N ILE A 167 1.09 6.48 -1.18
CA ILE A 167 -0.03 6.38 -2.11
C ILE A 167 0.19 5.18 -3.06
N PRO A 168 -0.79 4.29 -3.23
CA PRO A 168 -0.68 3.14 -4.11
C PRO A 168 -0.84 3.53 -5.58
N LEU A 169 -0.16 2.80 -6.47
CA LEU A 169 -0.22 3.03 -7.92
C LEU A 169 -1.64 2.92 -8.49
N PHE A 170 -2.49 2.04 -7.95
CA PHE A 170 -3.90 1.95 -8.37
C PHE A 170 -4.66 3.26 -8.13
N GLY A 171 -4.38 3.96 -7.02
CA GLY A 171 -4.97 5.27 -6.75
C GLY A 171 -4.53 6.33 -7.77
N VAL A 172 -3.26 6.26 -8.19
CA VAL A 172 -2.69 7.12 -9.24
C VAL A 172 -3.37 6.84 -10.58
N MET A 173 -3.41 5.57 -11.00
CA MET A 173 -4.01 5.13 -12.27
C MET A 173 -5.49 5.52 -12.37
N ASN A 174 -6.27 5.26 -11.31
CA ASN A 174 -7.69 5.61 -11.28
C ASN A 174 -7.91 7.12 -11.33
N ALA A 175 -7.05 7.91 -10.68
CA ALA A 175 -7.12 9.37 -10.75
C ALA A 175 -6.89 9.85 -12.19
N VAL A 176 -5.91 9.28 -12.91
CA VAL A 176 -5.61 9.62 -14.30
C VAL A 176 -6.77 9.24 -15.23
N ILE A 177 -7.35 8.04 -15.07
CA ILE A 177 -8.52 7.58 -15.86
C ILE A 177 -9.71 8.54 -15.72
N VAL A 178 -9.92 9.12 -14.53
CA VAL A 178 -11.00 10.08 -14.26
C VAL A 178 -10.63 11.52 -14.67
N GLY A 179 -9.49 11.71 -15.35
CA GLY A 179 -9.08 12.99 -15.95
C GLY A 179 -8.20 13.88 -15.05
N ALA A 180 -7.60 13.34 -13.99
CA ALA A 180 -6.58 14.08 -13.24
C ALA A 180 -5.28 14.21 -14.05
N LYS A 181 -4.63 15.36 -13.96
CA LYS A 181 -3.35 15.62 -14.65
C LYS A 181 -2.26 14.67 -14.14
N GLU A 182 -1.67 13.90 -15.04
CA GLU A 182 -0.65 12.89 -14.73
C GLU A 182 0.52 13.48 -13.93
N GLU A 183 1.04 14.66 -14.34
CA GLU A 183 2.11 15.38 -13.65
C GLU A 183 1.82 15.58 -12.15
N TYR A 184 0.60 16.01 -11.82
CA TYR A 184 0.20 16.27 -10.44
C TYR A 184 0.11 14.99 -9.61
N VAL A 185 -0.48 13.95 -10.18
CA VAL A 185 -0.75 12.69 -9.49
C VAL A 185 0.54 11.88 -9.32
N GLY A 186 1.41 11.91 -10.33
CA GLY A 186 2.77 11.36 -10.29
C GLY A 186 3.58 12.02 -9.20
N PHE A 187 3.69 13.36 -9.22
CA PHE A 187 4.40 14.11 -8.18
C PHE A 187 3.86 13.83 -6.77
N ALA A 188 2.53 13.75 -6.60
CA ALA A 188 1.91 13.39 -5.31
C ALA A 188 2.35 11.98 -4.84
N SER A 189 2.38 11.01 -5.74
CA SER A 189 2.82 9.65 -5.41
C SER A 189 4.29 9.63 -5.01
N SER A 190 5.16 10.27 -5.79
CA SER A 190 6.61 10.32 -5.55
C SER A 190 6.95 11.01 -4.23
N LEU A 191 6.32 12.16 -3.96
CA LEU A 191 6.52 12.88 -2.71
C LEU A 191 5.96 12.09 -1.50
N SER A 192 4.91 11.30 -1.71
CA SER A 192 4.41 10.39 -0.67
C SER A 192 5.45 9.32 -0.30
N PHE A 193 6.26 8.83 -1.25
CA PHE A 193 7.34 7.88 -0.95
C PHE A 193 8.38 8.48 -0.01
N LEU A 194 8.79 9.72 -0.27
CA LEU A 194 9.79 10.42 0.56
C LEU A 194 9.28 10.64 1.98
N PHE A 195 8.07 11.18 2.15
CA PHE A 195 7.50 11.39 3.47
C PHE A 195 7.28 10.07 4.22
N SER A 196 6.76 9.04 3.53
CA SER A 196 6.51 7.73 4.14
C SER A 196 7.81 7.07 4.58
N LEU A 197 8.89 7.17 3.80
CA LEU A 197 10.21 6.66 4.17
C LEU A 197 10.72 7.31 5.47
N VAL A 198 10.64 8.63 5.57
CA VAL A 198 11.04 9.36 6.79
C VAL A 198 10.19 8.93 7.98
N PHE A 199 8.85 8.92 7.84
CA PHE A 199 7.96 8.57 8.94
C PHE A 199 8.11 7.11 9.38
N MET A 200 8.20 6.17 8.44
CA MET A 200 8.44 4.76 8.79
C MET A 200 9.76 4.58 9.52
N THR A 201 10.83 5.26 9.08
CA THR A 201 12.14 5.20 9.75
C THR A 201 12.05 5.74 11.18
N LEU A 202 11.37 6.87 11.38
CA LEU A 202 11.13 7.44 12.70
C LEU A 202 10.30 6.51 13.60
N ILE A 203 9.23 5.91 13.07
CA ILE A 203 8.41 4.93 13.80
C ILE A 203 9.29 3.76 14.26
N ILE A 204 10.14 3.23 13.37
CA ILE A 204 11.04 2.14 13.72
C ILE A 204 11.99 2.55 14.83
N LEU A 205 12.62 3.73 14.72
CA LEU A 205 13.56 4.20 15.75
C LEU A 205 12.91 4.47 17.11
N VAL A 206 11.64 4.88 17.15
CA VAL A 206 10.92 5.17 18.41
C VAL A 206 10.34 3.90 19.04
N MET A 207 9.94 2.93 18.23
CA MET A 207 9.22 1.72 18.67
C MET A 207 10.10 0.47 18.82
N ASN A 208 11.38 0.56 18.46
CA ASN A 208 12.36 -0.53 18.56
C ASN A 208 13.13 -0.46 19.88
#